data_AF-A0A450XPB2-F1
#
_entry.id   AF-A0A450XPB2-F1
#
_cell.length_a   1.000
_cell.length_b   1.000
_cell.length_c   1.000
_cell.angle_alpha   90.00
_cell.angle_beta   90.00
_cell.angle_gamma   90.00
#
_symmetry.space_group_name_H-M   'P 1'
#
loop_
_entity.id
_entity.type
_entity.pdbx_description
1 polymer ?
#
loop_
_entity_poly.entity_id
_entity_poly.type
_entity_poly.pdbx_seq_one_letter_code
_entity_poly.pdbx_strand_id
1 'polypeptide(L)'
;MDRPRRLETPDQRPYNRGMPAWQSGDGRLALAAFGDGTIRWRRLRNGASLLSLFVTNDKEAGKRQWVLRTPGGYYDASPGGDALIGWHVNNGKEALADFYPAVQLRERFYRPRVVAEVLTELDEARAPAKAGEKPGTGILGMENGLPWTLERRSPVSGSRFRDQ
;
A
#
# COMPACT_ATOMS: atom_id res chain seq x y z
N MET A 1 14.55 -33.62 -44.08
CA MET A 1 15.26 -33.24 -42.84
C MET A 1 14.94 -31.78 -42.57
N ASP A 2 13.99 -31.55 -41.67
CA ASP A 2 13.47 -30.22 -41.35
C ASP A 2 14.21 -29.67 -40.12
N ARG A 3 14.76 -28.45 -40.20
CA ARG A 3 15.51 -27.84 -39.09
C ARG A 3 14.52 -27.18 -38.13
N PRO A 4 14.63 -27.37 -36.80
CA PRO A 4 13.70 -26.73 -35.87
C PRO A 4 13.90 -25.22 -35.85
N ARG A 5 12.78 -24.50 -35.99
CA ARG A 5 12.66 -23.03 -35.87
C ARG A 5 13.16 -22.61 -34.49
N ARG A 6 14.26 -21.85 -34.45
CA ARG A 6 14.81 -21.25 -33.22
C ARG A 6 13.77 -20.28 -32.66
N LEU A 7 13.26 -20.54 -31.46
CA LEU A 7 12.44 -19.60 -30.70
C LEU A 7 13.31 -18.37 -30.39
N GLU A 8 12.95 -17.22 -30.93
CA GLU A 8 13.58 -15.95 -30.58
C GLU A 8 13.24 -15.63 -29.13
N THR A 9 14.24 -15.68 -28.26
CA THR A 9 14.15 -15.19 -26.89
C THR A 9 13.89 -13.68 -26.94
N PRO A 10 12.86 -13.13 -26.29
CA PRO A 10 12.63 -11.69 -26.29
C PRO A 10 13.87 -10.97 -25.75
N ASP A 11 14.27 -9.92 -26.47
CA ASP A 11 15.44 -9.07 -26.22
C ASP A 11 15.44 -8.57 -24.75
N GLN A 12 16.18 -9.26 -23.89
CA GLN A 12 16.49 -8.83 -22.52
C GLN A 12 17.65 -7.83 -22.60
N ARG A 13 17.41 -6.61 -23.11
CA ARG A 13 18.41 -5.56 -22.98
C ARG A 13 18.51 -5.14 -21.52
N PRO A 14 19.69 -5.20 -20.89
CA PRO A 14 19.89 -4.61 -19.58
C PRO A 14 19.85 -3.09 -19.73
N TYR A 15 18.72 -2.47 -19.36
CA TYR A 15 18.64 -1.01 -19.30
C TYR A 15 19.34 -0.51 -18.02
N ASN A 16 20.29 0.38 -18.28
CA ASN A 16 21.07 1.28 -17.45
C ASN A 16 20.80 1.35 -15.92
N ARG A 17 21.88 1.47 -15.15
CA ARG A 17 21.98 1.53 -13.69
C ARG A 17 21.08 2.64 -13.08
N GLY A 18 19.82 2.32 -12.77
CA GLY A 18 18.87 3.18 -12.06
C GLY A 18 17.48 2.55 -12.01
N MET A 19 17.12 1.94 -10.87
CA MET A 19 15.82 1.31 -10.56
C MET A 19 15.37 0.17 -11.51
N PRO A 20 15.38 -1.10 -11.07
CA PRO A 20 14.87 -2.19 -11.90
C PRO A 20 13.33 -2.07 -12.04
N ALA A 21 12.87 -2.15 -13.29
CA ALA A 21 11.47 -2.22 -13.65
C ALA A 21 11.22 -3.40 -14.59
N TRP A 22 10.06 -4.04 -14.44
CA TRP A 22 9.61 -5.18 -15.24
C TRP A 22 8.24 -4.90 -15.84
N GLN A 23 7.93 -5.53 -16.97
CA GLN A 23 6.63 -5.45 -17.64
C GLN A 23 5.94 -6.81 -17.61
N SER A 24 4.61 -6.83 -17.46
CA SER A 24 3.83 -8.06 -17.61
C SER A 24 3.82 -8.55 -19.07
N GLY A 25 3.71 -9.87 -19.29
CA GLY A 25 3.72 -10.44 -20.64
C GLY A 25 2.60 -9.95 -21.56
N ASP A 26 1.49 -9.48 -20.99
CA ASP A 26 0.36 -8.88 -21.71
C ASP A 26 0.49 -7.36 -21.92
N GLY A 27 1.60 -6.76 -21.48
CA GLY A 27 1.89 -5.33 -21.63
C GLY A 27 0.99 -4.38 -20.84
N ARG A 28 0.20 -4.88 -19.88
CA ARG A 28 -0.76 -4.05 -19.12
C ARG A 28 -0.19 -3.45 -17.84
N LEU A 29 0.81 -4.10 -17.26
CA LEU A 29 1.39 -3.75 -15.97
C LEU A 29 2.89 -3.49 -16.09
N ALA A 30 3.36 -2.54 -15.28
CA ALA A 30 4.75 -2.38 -14.93
C ALA A 30 4.92 -2.62 -13.43
N LEU A 31 6.01 -3.26 -13.06
CA LEU A 31 6.48 -3.43 -11.69
C LEU A 31 7.76 -2.62 -11.54
N ALA A 32 7.87 -1.80 -10.51
CA ALA A 32 9.09 -1.03 -10.26
C ALA A 32 9.41 -0.94 -8.77
N ALA A 33 10.70 -0.99 -8.44
CA ALA A 33 11.19 -0.68 -7.10
C ALA A 33 11.48 0.82 -6.97
N PHE A 34 11.08 1.41 -5.84
CA PHE A 34 11.20 2.83 -5.56
C PHE A 34 12.19 3.08 -4.41
N GLY A 35 12.81 4.26 -4.41
CA GLY A 35 13.82 4.65 -3.43
C GLY A 35 13.29 4.81 -2.00
N ASP A 36 11.96 4.79 -1.82
CA ASP A 36 11.28 4.77 -0.53
C ASP A 36 11.12 3.35 0.05
N GLY A 37 11.77 2.36 -0.55
CA GLY A 37 11.73 0.97 -0.10
C GLY A 37 10.48 0.20 -0.53
N THR A 38 9.62 0.78 -1.38
CA THR A 38 8.42 0.10 -1.88
C THR A 38 8.62 -0.47 -3.28
N ILE A 39 7.93 -1.59 -3.55
CA ILE A 39 7.74 -2.13 -4.90
C ILE A 39 6.30 -1.79 -5.32
N ARG A 40 6.10 -1.25 -6.53
CA ARG A 40 4.76 -0.83 -6.98
C ARG A 40 4.38 -1.40 -8.33
N TRP A 41 3.14 -1.84 -8.42
CA TRP A 41 2.46 -2.17 -9.67
C TRP A 41 1.81 -0.92 -10.21
N ARG A 42 2.06 -0.64 -11.49
CA ARG A 42 1.48 0.48 -12.22
C ARG A 42 0.81 -0.02 -13.48
N ARG A 43 -0.35 0.56 -13.79
CA ARG A 43 -1.05 0.34 -15.03
C ARG A 43 -0.32 1.07 -16.16
N LEU A 44 0.13 0.37 -17.19
CA LEU A 44 0.93 0.98 -18.26
C LEU A 44 0.15 1.97 -19.11
N ARG A 45 -1.15 1.73 -19.32
CA ARG A 45 -2.00 2.59 -20.18
C ARG A 45 -2.06 4.06 -19.74
N ASN A 46 -1.90 4.34 -18.44
CA ASN A 46 -2.06 5.68 -17.88
C ASN A 46 -1.15 5.98 -16.68
N GLY A 47 -0.22 5.09 -16.33
CA GLY A 47 0.72 5.26 -15.22
C GLY A 47 0.11 5.15 -13.81
N ALA A 48 -1.19 4.84 -13.68
CA ALA A 48 -1.88 4.77 -12.40
C ALA A 48 -1.24 3.72 -11.48
N SER A 49 -0.96 4.09 -10.24
CA SER A 49 -0.52 3.15 -9.20
C SER A 49 -1.69 2.24 -8.82
N LEU A 50 -1.43 0.95 -8.69
CA LEU A 50 -2.46 -0.04 -8.34
C LEU A 50 -2.20 -0.65 -6.97
N LEU A 51 -0.96 -1.08 -6.73
CA LEU A 51 -0.54 -1.67 -5.47
C LEU A 51 0.87 -1.22 -5.12
N SER A 52 1.12 -1.11 -3.82
CA SER A 52 2.43 -0.91 -3.23
C SER A 52 2.70 -1.99 -2.20
N LEU A 53 3.85 -2.64 -2.31
CA LEU A 53 4.39 -3.61 -1.37
C LEU A 53 5.54 -2.99 -0.59
N PHE A 54 5.54 -3.20 0.72
CA PHE A 54 6.69 -2.98 1.58
C PHE A 54 7.02 -4.27 2.33
N VAL A 55 8.31 -4.60 2.43
CA VAL A 55 8.80 -5.82 3.08
C VAL A 55 9.92 -5.45 4.03
N THR A 56 9.85 -5.89 5.28
CA THR A 56 10.95 -5.74 6.23
C THR A 56 12.03 -6.77 5.95
N ASN A 57 13.28 -6.33 6.12
CA ASN A 57 14.47 -7.17 6.04
C ASN A 57 15.12 -7.32 7.42
N ASP A 58 14.30 -7.52 8.46
CA ASP A 58 14.80 -7.72 9.80
C ASP A 58 15.38 -9.13 9.96
N LYS A 59 16.72 -9.19 9.95
CA LYS A 59 17.47 -10.44 10.12
C LYS A 59 17.56 -10.84 11.60
N GLU A 60 17.48 -9.88 12.51
CA GLU A 60 17.66 -10.11 13.95
C GLU A 60 16.37 -10.64 14.59
N ALA A 61 15.21 -10.11 14.21
CA ALA A 61 13.91 -10.62 14.64
C ALA A 61 13.55 -11.98 14.00
N GLY A 62 14.35 -12.47 13.04
CA GLY A 62 14.13 -13.74 12.34
C GLY A 62 12.82 -13.81 11.55
N LYS A 63 12.12 -12.68 11.36
CA LYS A 63 10.78 -12.61 10.76
C LYS A 63 10.75 -11.55 9.67
N ARG A 64 10.40 -11.97 8.47
CA ARG A 64 10.05 -11.05 7.37
C ARG A 64 8.59 -10.69 7.48
N GLN A 65 8.32 -9.41 7.67
CA GLN A 65 6.97 -8.87 7.65
C GLN A 65 6.73 -8.15 6.34
N TRP A 66 5.48 -8.12 5.89
CA TRP A 66 5.11 -7.43 4.67
C TRP A 66 3.75 -6.79 4.81
N VAL A 67 3.54 -5.76 3.99
CA VAL A 67 2.24 -5.11 3.80
C VAL A 67 2.06 -4.72 2.34
N LEU A 68 0.88 -5.05 1.82
CA LEU A 68 0.38 -4.63 0.53
C LEU A 68 -0.71 -3.61 0.74
N ARG A 69 -0.63 -2.48 0.04
CA ARG A 69 -1.65 -1.43 0.12
C ARG A 69 -2.04 -0.91 -1.26
N THR A 70 -3.31 -0.56 -1.37
CA THR A 70 -3.88 0.17 -2.52
C THR A 70 -3.77 1.68 -2.32
N PRO A 71 -3.87 2.49 -3.39
CA PRO A 71 -4.00 3.94 -3.28
C PRO A 71 -5.15 4.42 -2.38
N GLY A 72 -6.31 3.76 -2.42
CA GLY A 72 -7.48 4.10 -1.59
C GLY A 72 -7.43 3.55 -0.17
N GLY A 73 -6.36 2.85 0.22
CA GLY A 73 -6.03 2.51 1.60
C GLY A 73 -6.41 1.10 2.04
N TYR A 74 -7.07 0.30 1.20
CA TYR A 74 -7.22 -1.13 1.49
C TYR A 74 -5.86 -1.80 1.57
N TYR A 75 -5.70 -2.69 2.54
CA TYR A 75 -4.45 -3.38 2.75
C TYR A 75 -4.62 -4.86 3.11
N ASP A 76 -3.54 -5.60 2.86
CA ASP A 76 -3.28 -6.94 3.38
C ASP A 76 -1.87 -6.97 3.98
N ALA A 77 -1.63 -7.84 4.94
CA ALA A 77 -0.35 -7.89 5.65
C ALA A 77 -0.04 -9.28 6.19
N SER A 78 1.25 -9.56 6.37
CA SER A 78 1.71 -10.68 7.20
C SER A 78 1.24 -10.50 8.65
N PRO A 79 1.31 -11.54 9.50
CA PRO A 79 1.16 -11.37 10.94
C PRO A 79 2.06 -10.25 11.51
N GLY A 80 1.43 -9.25 12.13
CA GLY A 80 2.09 -8.05 12.68
C GLY A 80 2.61 -7.05 11.63
N GLY A 81 2.44 -7.31 10.34
CA GLY A 81 2.87 -6.42 9.26
C GLY A 81 1.99 -5.17 9.12
N ASP A 82 0.81 -5.16 9.73
CA ASP A 82 -0.08 -4.01 9.82
C ASP A 82 0.48 -2.89 10.71
N ALA A 83 1.46 -3.17 11.56
CA ALA A 83 2.23 -2.16 12.28
C ALA A 83 3.20 -1.36 11.38
N LEU A 84 3.46 -1.82 10.15
CA LEU A 84 4.40 -1.18 9.22
C LEU A 84 3.79 0.03 8.49
N ILE A 85 2.47 0.19 8.55
CA ILE A 85 1.76 1.29 7.91
C ILE A 85 0.82 1.96 8.90
N GLY A 86 0.52 3.21 8.58
CA GLY A 86 -0.50 3.98 9.28
C GLY A 86 -0.88 5.19 8.46
N TRP A 87 -1.90 5.89 8.96
CA TRP A 87 -2.42 7.10 8.38
C TRP A 87 -1.80 8.30 9.09
N HIS A 88 -1.15 9.17 8.32
CA HIS A 88 -0.80 10.50 8.80
C HIS A 88 -1.94 11.45 8.50
N VAL A 89 -2.46 12.10 9.54
CA VAL A 89 -3.44 13.18 9.43
C VAL A 89 -2.69 14.48 9.69
N ASN A 90 -2.58 15.30 8.65
CA ASN A 90 -1.96 16.62 8.76
C ASN A 90 -3.02 17.62 9.26
N ASN A 91 -2.82 18.15 10.46
CA ASN A 91 -3.77 19.03 11.15
C ASN A 91 -3.62 20.52 10.77
N GLY A 92 -2.84 20.82 9.74
CA GLY A 92 -2.53 22.17 9.29
C GLY A 92 -1.15 22.62 9.75
N LYS A 93 -0.73 23.81 9.28
CA LYS A 93 0.67 24.28 9.40
C LYS A 93 1.16 24.47 10.84
N GLU A 94 0.25 24.80 11.76
CA GLU A 94 0.56 25.15 13.15
C GLU A 94 0.28 24.01 14.14
N ALA A 95 -0.03 22.80 13.65
CA ALA A 95 -0.38 21.66 14.48
C ALA A 95 0.45 20.42 14.10
N LEU A 96 0.79 19.61 15.11
CA LEU A 96 1.47 18.35 14.88
C LEU A 96 0.56 17.39 14.10
N ALA A 97 1.18 16.61 13.20
CA ALA A 97 0.48 15.54 12.50
C ALA A 97 0.17 14.40 13.46
N ASP A 98 -1.04 13.86 13.37
CA ASP A 98 -1.41 12.64 14.08
C ASP A 98 -1.03 11.42 13.24
N PHE A 99 -0.63 10.34 13.91
CA PHE A 99 -0.35 9.06 13.28
C PHE A 99 -1.25 7.97 13.86
N TYR A 100 -2.00 7.31 12.99
CA TYR A 100 -2.89 6.21 13.34
C TYR A 100 -2.35 4.90 12.74
N PRO A 101 -1.81 3.97 13.55
CA PRO A 101 -1.35 2.67 13.09
C PRO A 101 -2.48 1.88 12.43
N ALA A 102 -2.17 1.09 11.40
CA ALA A 102 -3.25 0.51 10.60
C ALA A 102 -4.10 -0.53 11.34
N VAL A 103 -3.53 -1.16 12.36
CA VAL A 103 -4.25 -2.05 13.28
C VAL A 103 -5.50 -1.39 13.90
N GLN A 104 -5.47 -0.08 14.17
CA GLN A 104 -6.62 0.64 14.74
C GLN A 104 -7.78 0.78 13.75
N LEU A 105 -7.50 0.75 12.45
CA LEU A 105 -8.47 0.91 11.38
C LEU A 105 -8.67 -0.40 10.60
N ARG A 106 -8.24 -1.52 11.19
CA ARG A 106 -8.28 -2.86 10.59
C ARG A 106 -9.68 -3.24 10.14
N GLU A 107 -10.70 -2.99 10.95
CA GLU A 107 -12.09 -3.32 10.63
C GLU A 107 -12.55 -2.69 9.30
N ARG A 108 -12.03 -1.50 8.96
CA ARG A 108 -12.41 -0.79 7.73
C ARG A 108 -11.50 -1.08 6.55
N PHE A 109 -10.18 -1.15 6.76
CA PHE A 109 -9.22 -1.16 5.66
C PHE A 109 -8.50 -2.50 5.46
N TYR A 110 -8.54 -3.42 6.42
CA TYR A 110 -8.01 -4.76 6.18
C TYR A 110 -8.97 -5.54 5.29
N ARG A 111 -8.60 -5.68 4.02
CA ARG A 111 -9.46 -6.19 2.95
C ARG A 111 -8.64 -7.06 1.99
N PRO A 112 -8.16 -8.24 2.43
CA PRO A 112 -7.26 -9.09 1.66
C PRO A 112 -7.86 -9.54 0.32
N ARG A 113 -9.17 -9.80 0.26
CA ARG A 113 -9.83 -10.19 -1.00
C ARG A 113 -9.90 -9.04 -1.99
N VAL A 114 -10.24 -7.83 -1.53
CA VAL A 114 -10.21 -6.63 -2.37
C VAL A 114 -8.81 -6.39 -2.92
N VAL A 115 -7.78 -6.46 -2.08
CA VAL A 115 -6.38 -6.28 -2.50
C VAL A 115 -5.98 -7.30 -3.57
N ALA A 116 -6.38 -8.56 -3.43
CA ALA A 116 -6.11 -9.60 -4.42
C ALA A 116 -6.73 -9.30 -5.80
N GLU A 117 -7.94 -8.70 -5.83
CA GLU A 117 -8.65 -8.40 -7.08
C GLU A 117 -8.15 -7.15 -7.82
N VAL A 118 -7.33 -6.30 -7.18
CA VAL A 118 -6.86 -5.04 -7.79
C VAL A 118 -6.02 -5.29 -9.04
N LEU A 119 -5.18 -6.34 -9.07
CA LEU A 119 -4.38 -6.68 -10.25
C LEU A 119 -5.22 -7.41 -11.32
N THR A 120 -6.30 -8.10 -10.94
CA THR A 120 -7.24 -8.73 -11.88
C THR A 120 -8.04 -7.67 -12.63
N GLU A 121 -8.63 -6.74 -11.89
CA GLU A 121 -9.47 -5.67 -12.45
C GLU A 121 -8.63 -4.56 -13.08
N LEU A 122 -7.35 -4.51 -12.72
CA LEU A 122 -6.44 -3.40 -12.98
C LEU A 122 -7.00 -2.06 -12.50
N ASP A 123 -8.05 -2.02 -11.68
CA ASP A 123 -8.83 -0.85 -11.29
C ASP A 123 -9.35 -1.03 -9.86
N GLU A 124 -8.82 -0.25 -8.92
CA GLU A 124 -9.19 -0.36 -7.50
C GLU A 124 -10.69 -0.13 -7.28
N ALA A 125 -11.33 0.76 -8.04
CA ALA A 125 -12.75 1.05 -7.86
C ALA A 125 -13.66 -0.15 -8.15
N ARG A 126 -13.19 -1.11 -8.95
CA ARG A 126 -13.94 -2.33 -9.31
C ARG A 126 -13.64 -3.51 -8.39
N ALA A 127 -12.51 -3.47 -7.69
CA ALA A 127 -12.04 -4.57 -6.87
C ALA A 127 -13.01 -4.98 -5.73
N PRO A 128 -13.69 -4.06 -5.01
CA PRO A 128 -14.66 -4.45 -4.00
C PRO A 128 -15.82 -5.27 -4.56
N ALA A 129 -16.41 -4.83 -5.66
CA ALA A 129 -17.51 -5.53 -6.31
C ALA A 129 -17.08 -6.93 -6.77
N LYS A 130 -15.87 -7.05 -7.33
CA LYS A 130 -15.29 -8.33 -7.74
C LYS A 130 -15.05 -9.26 -6.55
N ALA A 131 -14.58 -8.71 -5.42
CA ALA A 131 -14.34 -9.44 -4.18
C ALA A 131 -15.63 -9.80 -3.41
N GLY A 132 -16.80 -9.33 -3.87
CA GLY A 132 -18.07 -9.49 -3.15
C GLY A 132 -18.15 -8.65 -1.88
N GLU A 133 -17.37 -7.57 -1.81
CA GLU A 133 -17.29 -6.67 -0.67
C GLU A 133 -17.93 -5.32 -1.00
N LYS A 134 -18.55 -4.69 0.01
CA LYS A 134 -19.04 -3.32 -0.14
C LYS A 134 -17.83 -2.38 -0.28
N PRO A 135 -17.85 -1.41 -1.21
CA PRO A 135 -16.82 -0.38 -1.23
C PRO A 135 -16.78 0.31 0.14
N GLY A 136 -15.65 0.22 0.82
CA GLY A 136 -15.36 1.08 1.96
C GLY A 136 -15.27 2.53 1.51
N THR A 137 -15.67 3.45 2.38
CA THR A 137 -15.38 4.86 2.18
C THR A 137 -13.85 5.02 2.18
N GLY A 138 -13.25 5.37 1.04
CA GLY A 138 -11.79 5.52 0.89
C GLY A 138 -11.20 6.67 1.71
N ILE A 139 -9.88 6.91 1.56
CA ILE A 139 -9.14 8.02 2.20
C ILE A 139 -9.81 9.39 1.96
N LEU A 140 -10.42 9.59 0.78
CA LEU A 140 -11.11 10.83 0.41
C LEU A 140 -12.36 11.12 1.26
N GLY A 141 -12.87 10.13 2.00
CA GLY A 141 -13.88 10.37 3.03
C GLY A 141 -13.30 10.63 4.43
N MET A 142 -11.99 10.45 4.63
CA MET A 142 -11.30 10.72 5.90
C MET A 142 -10.98 12.20 6.08
N GLU A 143 -10.77 12.95 4.98
CA GLU A 143 -10.53 14.41 5.02
C GLU A 143 -11.75 15.21 5.48
N ASN A 144 -12.97 14.68 5.27
CA ASN A 144 -14.24 15.32 5.63
C ASN A 144 -14.94 14.67 6.84
N GLY A 145 -14.28 13.71 7.50
CA GLY A 145 -14.89 12.95 8.58
C GLY A 145 -14.25 11.58 8.73
N LEU A 146 -13.18 11.51 9.54
CA LEU A 146 -12.75 10.25 10.11
C LEU A 146 -13.99 9.52 10.67
N PRO A 147 -14.14 8.20 10.45
CA PRO A 147 -15.14 7.46 11.18
C PRO A 147 -14.79 7.71 12.65
N TRP A 148 -15.77 8.05 13.48
CA TRP A 148 -15.60 8.41 14.88
C TRP A 148 -14.60 9.56 15.13
N THR A 149 -15.12 10.67 15.60
CA THR A 149 -14.50 11.42 16.68
C THR A 149 -13.87 10.39 17.65
N LEU A 150 -12.55 10.15 17.53
CA LEU A 150 -11.74 9.76 18.69
C LEU A 150 -12.17 10.79 19.73
N GLU A 151 -12.95 10.35 20.72
CA GLU A 151 -13.31 11.15 21.87
C GLU A 151 -12.00 11.79 22.33
N ARG A 152 -11.84 13.08 22.06
CA ARG A 152 -10.69 13.87 22.47
C ARG A 152 -10.78 13.92 23.98
N ARG A 153 -10.35 12.85 24.65
CA ARG A 153 -9.94 12.92 26.03
C ARG A 153 -8.70 13.79 26.00
N SER A 154 -8.92 15.10 25.97
CA SER A 154 -8.00 16.05 26.53
C SER A 154 -7.56 15.44 27.86
N PRO A 155 -6.25 15.32 28.13
CA PRO A 155 -5.81 15.03 29.49
C PRO A 155 -6.56 16.02 30.39
N VAL A 156 -7.16 15.52 31.48
CA VAL A 156 -7.64 16.40 32.54
C VAL A 156 -6.47 17.33 32.86
N SER A 157 -6.70 18.62 32.64
CA SER A 157 -5.74 19.65 32.96
C SER A 157 -5.41 19.54 34.44
N GLY A 158 -4.13 19.39 34.75
CA GLY A 158 -3.64 19.47 36.12
C GLY A 158 -2.61 18.40 36.46
N SER A 159 -1.34 18.65 36.10
CA SER A 159 -0.20 18.42 36.99
C SER A 159 1.03 19.13 36.41
N ARG A 160 1.38 20.26 37.03
CA ARG A 160 2.63 20.99 36.80
C ARG A 160 3.81 20.04 37.00
N PHE A 161 4.70 19.94 36.02
CA PHE A 161 6.04 19.43 36.27
C PHE A 161 6.82 20.51 37.04
N ARG A 162 7.32 20.12 38.21
CA ARG A 162 8.20 20.92 39.05
C ARG A 162 9.61 20.47 38.70
N ASP A 163 10.44 21.39 38.22
CA ASP A 163 11.86 21.14 38.02
C ASP A 163 12.51 20.78 39.37
N GLN A 164 13.31 19.72 39.35
CA GLN A 164 14.46 19.52 40.24
C GLN A 164 15.57 18.88 39.43
#